data_AF-A0A1G1GCD8-F1
#
_entry.id   AF-A0A1G1GCD8-F1
#
_cell.length_a   1.000
_cell.length_b   1.000
_cell.length_c   1.000
_cell.angle_alpha   90.00
_cell.angle_beta   90.00
_cell.angle_gamma   90.00
#
_symmetry.space_group_name_H-M   'P 1'
#
loop_
_entity.id
_entity.type
_entity.pdbx_description
1 polymer ?
#
loop_
_entity_poly.entity_id
_entity_poly.type
_entity_poly.pdbx_seq_one_letter_code
_entity_poly.pdbx_strand_id
1 'polypeptide(L)'
;MVAYYRKYHRQTNWAAYHTNKRNQLTSLFAGIDQDIESIFLNLDKNALESIFRQYGRDYGDDAEKYARKTFPKWKNGTTKLSGQTAERLLNLLPPFLSQNKRYELVKKIRDYYMNKRQSMEHVTTSPELWKQDLRPVVNRIVEKSSKFKLPEELKRRAAWLSGGDVDSANKILTSVEQEEAKLRTAYLDVEFRRIDQYVNIVGNTQAVTHTITLPQGTIHVTIQQKKKPFINIVFGGGKMNKDSRELVPKEEMERALVKQQSRGELLNLSFDDLNEKQKNALRERVLNERLNLEISHHKADQRFANSTRDMANTIKAVNALEQASKSDYEIKSSYETASGSTNITVKKNNNTVIIVIAIVIGIIIFFFLKR
;
A
#
# COMPACT_ATOMS: atom_id res chain seq x y z
N MET A 1 -63.95 25.12 -17.58
CA MET A 1 -62.48 25.27 -17.55
C MET A 1 -61.91 24.14 -16.69
N VAL A 2 -61.32 23.12 -17.32
CA VAL A 2 -60.71 21.98 -16.60
C VAL A 2 -59.19 22.13 -16.71
N ALA A 3 -58.54 22.42 -15.58
CA ALA A 3 -57.10 22.59 -15.50
C ALA A 3 -56.40 21.22 -15.53
N TYR A 4 -55.65 20.96 -16.59
CA TYR A 4 -54.74 19.82 -16.71
C TYR A 4 -53.46 20.09 -15.90
N TYR A 5 -53.39 19.62 -14.65
CA TYR A 5 -52.12 19.47 -13.94
C TYR A 5 -51.50 18.10 -14.30
N ARG A 6 -50.62 18.06 -15.31
CA ARG A 6 -49.85 16.86 -15.67
C ARG A 6 -48.50 16.83 -14.95
N LYS A 7 -48.44 15.92 -13.97
CA LYS A 7 -47.28 15.16 -13.44
C LYS A 7 -45.92 15.42 -14.10
N TYR A 8 -45.03 16.12 -13.39
CA TYR A 8 -43.60 16.27 -13.73
C TYR A 8 -42.65 15.86 -12.57
N HIS A 9 -43.01 14.83 -11.79
CA HIS A 9 -42.23 14.43 -10.58
C HIS A 9 -41.58 13.03 -10.60
N ARG A 10 -41.50 12.33 -11.75
CA ARG A 10 -40.94 10.96 -11.80
C ARG A 10 -39.54 10.81 -12.42
N GLN A 11 -39.00 11.84 -13.07
CA GLN A 11 -37.78 11.70 -13.88
C GLN A 11 -36.48 11.88 -13.07
N THR A 12 -36.49 12.72 -12.04
CA THR A 12 -35.34 12.98 -11.15
C THR A 12 -34.92 11.75 -10.34
N ASN A 13 -35.87 10.90 -9.95
CA ASN A 13 -35.56 9.69 -9.17
C ASN A 13 -34.91 8.58 -10.02
N TRP A 14 -35.24 8.50 -11.31
CA TRP A 14 -34.72 7.45 -12.18
C TRP A 14 -33.25 7.67 -12.56
N ALA A 15 -32.86 8.90 -12.89
CA ALA A 15 -31.46 9.24 -13.15
C ALA A 15 -30.58 9.06 -11.90
N ALA A 16 -31.10 9.45 -10.72
CA ALA A 16 -30.44 9.24 -9.44
C ALA A 16 -30.26 7.75 -9.12
N TYR A 17 -31.28 6.92 -9.38
CA TYR A 17 -31.24 5.47 -9.19
C TYR A 17 -30.13 4.80 -10.00
N HIS A 18 -30.01 5.13 -11.30
CA HIS A 18 -28.96 4.56 -12.16
C HIS A 18 -27.56 5.01 -11.78
N THR A 19 -27.42 6.28 -11.39
CA THR A 19 -26.15 6.82 -10.90
C THR A 19 -25.71 6.10 -9.63
N ASN A 20 -26.64 5.89 -8.69
CA ASN A 20 -26.34 5.14 -7.45
C ASN A 20 -25.94 3.69 -7.76
N LYS A 21 -26.68 2.99 -8.64
CA LYS A 21 -26.32 1.62 -9.06
C LYS A 21 -24.94 1.54 -9.71
N ARG A 22 -24.58 2.51 -10.56
CA ARG A 22 -23.24 2.56 -11.17
C ARG A 22 -22.17 2.77 -10.10
N ASN A 23 -22.36 3.71 -9.18
CA ASN A 23 -21.41 3.97 -8.10
C ASN A 23 -21.22 2.76 -7.18
N GLN A 24 -22.31 2.03 -6.87
CA GLN A 24 -22.25 0.78 -6.11
C GLN A 24 -21.46 -0.30 -6.86
N LEU A 25 -21.70 -0.46 -8.16
CA LEU A 25 -20.95 -1.40 -9.00
C LEU A 25 -19.47 -1.04 -9.04
N THR A 26 -19.14 0.22 -9.30
CA THR A 26 -17.77 0.73 -9.34
C THR A 26 -17.05 0.51 -8.01
N SER A 27 -17.70 0.81 -6.88
CA SER A 27 -17.11 0.56 -5.56
C SER A 27 -16.93 -0.92 -5.26
N LEU A 28 -17.88 -1.77 -5.64
CA LEU A 28 -17.79 -3.20 -5.42
C LEU A 28 -16.64 -3.80 -6.24
N PHE A 29 -16.56 -3.46 -7.52
CA PHE A 29 -15.60 -4.04 -8.45
C PHE A 29 -14.33 -3.21 -8.64
N ALA A 30 -13.97 -2.36 -7.66
CA ALA A 30 -12.72 -1.61 -7.67
C ALA A 30 -12.50 -0.74 -8.94
N GLY A 31 -13.59 -0.30 -9.58
CA GLY A 31 -13.52 0.47 -10.82
C GLY A 31 -13.13 -0.34 -12.07
N ILE A 32 -13.06 -1.68 -12.02
CA ILE A 32 -12.80 -2.47 -13.25
C ILE A 32 -13.98 -2.39 -14.23
N ASP A 33 -15.17 -2.04 -13.76
CA ASP A 33 -16.37 -1.84 -14.56
C ASP A 33 -16.22 -0.66 -15.54
N GLN A 34 -15.30 0.27 -15.26
CA GLN A 34 -14.89 1.33 -16.17
C GLN A 34 -13.82 0.84 -17.15
N ASP A 35 -12.89 -0.01 -16.70
CA ASP A 35 -11.90 -0.64 -17.59
C ASP A 35 -12.58 -1.52 -18.63
N ILE A 36 -13.58 -2.32 -18.22
CA ILE A 36 -14.39 -3.17 -19.09
C ILE A 36 -15.18 -2.33 -20.10
N GLU A 37 -15.79 -1.23 -19.66
CA GLU A 37 -16.46 -0.28 -20.56
C GLU A 37 -15.46 0.26 -21.59
N SER A 38 -14.29 0.72 -21.15
CA SER A 38 -13.25 1.23 -22.05
C SER A 38 -12.79 0.18 -23.06
N ILE A 39 -12.58 -1.07 -22.63
CA ILE A 39 -12.21 -2.17 -23.55
C ILE A 39 -13.34 -2.41 -24.55
N PHE A 40 -14.59 -2.51 -24.09
CA PHE A 40 -15.75 -2.74 -24.94
C PHE A 40 -15.93 -1.68 -26.04
N LEU A 41 -15.77 -0.40 -25.69
CA LEU A 41 -15.93 0.71 -26.64
C LEU A 41 -14.81 0.76 -27.71
N ASN A 42 -13.67 0.12 -27.41
CA ASN A 42 -12.49 0.06 -28.27
C ASN A 42 -12.31 -1.29 -29.00
N LEU A 43 -13.27 -2.21 -28.89
CA LEU A 43 -13.25 -3.45 -29.67
C LEU A 43 -13.30 -3.16 -31.18
N ASP A 44 -12.61 -4.00 -31.96
CA ASP A 44 -12.75 -4.00 -33.41
C ASP A 44 -14.15 -4.50 -33.82
N LYS A 45 -14.54 -4.24 -35.07
CA LYS A 45 -15.88 -4.53 -35.57
C LYS A 45 -16.27 -6.01 -35.43
N ASN A 46 -15.32 -6.93 -35.63
CA ASN A 46 -15.59 -8.37 -35.61
C ASN A 46 -15.74 -8.88 -34.17
N ALA A 47 -14.86 -8.44 -33.28
CA ALA A 47 -14.97 -8.75 -31.85
C ALA A 47 -16.27 -8.16 -31.26
N LEU A 48 -16.59 -6.90 -31.58
CA LEU A 48 -17.80 -6.22 -31.12
C LEU A 48 -19.07 -6.94 -31.58
N GLU A 49 -19.12 -7.39 -32.84
CA GLU A 49 -20.23 -8.18 -33.37
C GLU A 49 -20.42 -9.50 -32.59
N SER A 50 -19.31 -10.19 -32.29
CA SER A 50 -19.33 -11.43 -31.52
C SER A 50 -19.85 -11.20 -30.10
N ILE A 51 -19.43 -10.10 -29.46
CA ILE A 51 -19.90 -9.70 -28.13
C ILE A 51 -21.39 -9.34 -28.15
N PHE A 52 -21.89 -8.63 -29.16
CA PHE A 52 -23.34 -8.33 -29.24
C PHE A 52 -24.19 -9.59 -29.37
N ARG A 53 -23.77 -10.54 -30.20
CA ARG A 53 -24.49 -11.81 -30.34
C ARG A 53 -24.50 -12.60 -29.04
N GLN A 54 -23.37 -12.66 -28.33
CA GLN A 54 -23.34 -13.30 -27.01
C GLN A 54 -24.21 -12.55 -26.00
N TYR A 55 -24.18 -11.21 -26.02
CA TYR A 55 -25.04 -10.39 -25.16
C TYR A 55 -26.54 -10.65 -25.42
N GLY A 56 -26.94 -10.84 -26.68
CA GLY A 56 -28.32 -11.25 -27.04
C GLY A 56 -28.67 -12.64 -26.53
N ARG A 57 -27.76 -13.61 -26.66
CA ARG A 57 -27.95 -14.96 -26.10
C ARG A 57 -28.15 -14.94 -24.58
N ASP A 58 -27.37 -14.14 -23.86
CA ASP A 58 -27.38 -14.12 -22.39
C ASP A 58 -28.53 -13.26 -21.81
N TYR A 59 -28.96 -12.22 -22.53
CA TYR A 59 -29.88 -11.19 -21.99
C TYR A 59 -31.10 -10.88 -22.87
N GLY A 60 -31.26 -11.55 -24.00
CA GLY A 60 -32.40 -11.45 -24.93
C GLY A 60 -32.18 -10.50 -26.12
N ASP A 61 -32.92 -10.77 -27.20
CA ASP A 61 -32.83 -10.05 -28.48
C ASP A 61 -33.05 -8.54 -28.36
N ASP A 62 -34.00 -8.11 -27.52
CA ASP A 62 -34.26 -6.69 -27.31
C ASP A 62 -33.09 -5.97 -26.64
N ALA A 63 -32.38 -6.67 -25.75
CA ALA A 63 -31.18 -6.14 -25.10
C ALA A 63 -30.04 -5.98 -26.13
N GLU A 64 -29.87 -6.95 -27.03
CA GLU A 64 -28.92 -6.86 -28.14
C GLU A 64 -29.26 -5.71 -29.09
N LYS A 65 -30.51 -5.62 -29.57
CA LYS A 65 -30.97 -4.54 -30.46
C LYS A 65 -30.73 -3.17 -29.82
N TYR A 66 -31.06 -3.03 -28.54
CA TYR A 66 -30.80 -1.81 -27.78
C TYR A 66 -29.30 -1.50 -27.70
N ALA A 67 -28.47 -2.48 -27.36
CA ALA A 67 -27.03 -2.30 -27.22
C ALA A 67 -26.38 -1.88 -28.55
N ARG A 68 -26.76 -2.52 -29.66
CA ARG A 68 -26.31 -2.17 -31.02
C ARG A 68 -26.70 -0.75 -31.40
N LYS A 69 -27.97 -0.39 -31.18
CA LYS A 69 -28.50 0.95 -31.49
C LYS A 69 -27.83 2.04 -30.64
N THR A 70 -27.50 1.73 -29.39
CA THR A 70 -26.99 2.73 -28.43
C THR A 70 -25.47 2.83 -28.44
N PHE A 71 -24.75 1.80 -28.91
CA PHE A 71 -23.30 1.76 -28.89
C PHE A 71 -22.60 3.00 -29.49
N PRO A 72 -23.01 3.55 -30.66
CA PRO A 72 -22.38 4.77 -31.18
C PRO A 72 -22.50 5.96 -30.21
N LYS A 73 -23.60 6.03 -29.45
CA LYS A 73 -23.85 7.07 -28.44
C LYS A 73 -23.04 6.85 -27.16
N TRP A 74 -22.76 5.61 -26.80
CA TRP A 74 -21.82 5.30 -25.71
C TRP A 74 -20.39 5.67 -26.13
N LYS A 75 -20.00 5.28 -27.35
CA LYS A 75 -18.65 5.50 -27.88
C LYS A 75 -18.30 6.98 -28.02
N ASN A 76 -19.25 7.82 -28.42
CA ASN A 76 -19.04 9.27 -28.54
C ASN A 76 -19.39 10.06 -27.26
N GLY A 77 -19.75 9.38 -26.16
CA GLY A 77 -20.10 10.00 -24.89
C GLY A 77 -21.44 10.73 -24.83
N THR A 78 -22.27 10.68 -25.88
CA THR A 78 -23.63 11.29 -25.89
C THR A 78 -24.53 10.69 -24.82
N THR A 79 -24.31 9.41 -24.47
CA THR A 79 -25.06 8.73 -23.42
C THR A 79 -24.10 7.86 -22.63
N LYS A 80 -24.28 7.77 -21.31
CA LYS A 80 -23.50 6.86 -20.46
C LYS A 80 -24.12 5.47 -20.41
N LEU A 81 -23.31 4.45 -20.22
CA LEU A 81 -23.79 3.09 -19.93
C LEU A 81 -24.58 3.09 -18.62
N SER A 82 -25.75 2.45 -18.62
CA SER A 82 -26.52 2.24 -17.39
C SER A 82 -25.76 1.29 -16.45
N GLY A 83 -25.99 1.38 -15.14
CA GLY A 83 -25.37 0.47 -14.18
C GLY A 83 -25.70 -1.01 -14.47
N GLN A 84 -26.92 -1.29 -14.94
CA GLN A 84 -27.32 -2.63 -15.35
C GLN A 84 -26.55 -3.12 -16.58
N THR A 85 -26.43 -2.28 -17.62
CA THR A 85 -25.68 -2.66 -18.83
C THR A 85 -24.21 -2.90 -18.50
N ALA A 86 -23.62 -2.06 -17.66
CA ALA A 86 -22.22 -2.23 -17.30
C ALA A 86 -21.96 -3.46 -16.43
N GLU A 87 -22.88 -3.82 -15.53
CA GLU A 87 -22.81 -5.09 -14.79
C GLU A 87 -22.90 -6.31 -15.72
N ARG A 88 -23.76 -6.25 -16.74
CA ARG A 88 -23.85 -7.29 -17.76
C ARG A 88 -22.55 -7.43 -18.55
N LEU A 89 -21.95 -6.30 -18.97
CA LEU A 89 -20.64 -6.30 -19.65
C LEU A 89 -19.54 -6.84 -18.76
N LEU A 90 -19.56 -6.56 -17.46
CA LEU A 90 -18.59 -7.07 -16.49
C LEU A 90 -18.62 -8.60 -16.35
N ASN A 91 -19.78 -9.22 -16.56
CA ASN A 91 -19.91 -10.68 -16.62
C ASN A 91 -19.55 -11.25 -17.99
N LEU A 92 -19.94 -10.54 -19.05
CA LEU A 92 -19.84 -11.03 -20.42
C LEU A 92 -18.43 -10.94 -21.00
N LEU A 93 -17.76 -9.79 -20.83
CA LEU A 93 -16.53 -9.48 -21.57
C LEU A 93 -15.29 -10.24 -21.11
N PRO A 94 -15.02 -10.42 -19.79
CA PRO A 94 -13.76 -10.98 -19.32
C PRO A 94 -13.36 -12.33 -19.90
N PRO A 95 -14.27 -13.31 -20.11
CA PRO A 95 -13.93 -14.57 -20.78
C PRO A 95 -13.37 -14.42 -22.20
N PHE A 96 -13.69 -13.34 -22.91
CA PHE A 96 -13.19 -13.05 -24.26
C PHE A 96 -11.87 -12.28 -24.25
N LEU A 97 -11.40 -11.82 -23.08
CA LEU A 97 -10.16 -11.09 -22.96
C LEU A 97 -8.96 -12.02 -22.93
N SER A 98 -7.82 -11.49 -23.37
CA SER A 98 -6.54 -12.17 -23.19
C SER A 98 -6.28 -12.44 -21.70
N GLN A 99 -5.53 -13.50 -21.41
CA GLN A 99 -5.14 -13.84 -20.04
C GLN A 99 -4.44 -12.67 -19.33
N ASN A 100 -3.62 -11.91 -20.07
CA ASN A 100 -2.96 -10.71 -19.56
C ASN A 100 -3.95 -9.65 -19.09
N LYS A 101 -5.00 -9.36 -19.88
CA LYS A 101 -6.03 -8.39 -19.46
C LYS A 101 -6.83 -8.88 -18.27
N ARG A 102 -7.20 -10.17 -18.22
CA ARG A 102 -7.87 -10.74 -17.05
C ARG A 102 -7.00 -10.65 -15.79
N TYR A 103 -5.72 -10.95 -15.90
CA TYR A 103 -4.78 -10.80 -14.79
C TYR A 103 -4.76 -9.37 -14.25
N GLU A 104 -4.67 -8.35 -15.11
CA GLU A 104 -4.68 -6.94 -14.68
C GLU A 104 -5.97 -6.56 -13.95
N LEU A 105 -7.12 -7.06 -14.42
CA LEU A 105 -8.40 -6.84 -13.73
C LEU A 105 -8.40 -7.50 -12.35
N VAL A 106 -7.92 -8.75 -12.23
CA VAL A 106 -7.81 -9.45 -10.94
C VAL A 106 -6.85 -8.74 -10.00
N LYS A 107 -5.69 -8.30 -10.49
CA LYS A 107 -4.71 -7.51 -9.73
C LYS A 107 -5.35 -6.24 -9.18
N LYS A 108 -6.04 -5.47 -10.01
CA LYS A 108 -6.74 -4.24 -9.60
C LYS A 108 -7.79 -4.49 -8.50
N ILE A 109 -8.58 -5.56 -8.62
CA ILE A 109 -9.54 -5.95 -7.57
C ILE A 109 -8.81 -6.31 -6.28
N ARG A 110 -7.79 -7.17 -6.37
CA ARG A 110 -7.01 -7.62 -5.21
C ARG A 110 -6.39 -6.42 -4.48
N ASP A 111 -5.72 -5.54 -5.20
CA ASP A 111 -5.08 -4.33 -4.66
C ASP A 111 -6.10 -3.45 -3.94
N TYR A 112 -7.28 -3.24 -4.54
CA TYR A 112 -8.34 -2.46 -3.90
C TYR A 112 -8.81 -3.07 -2.58
N TYR A 113 -9.05 -4.39 -2.53
CA TYR A 113 -9.55 -5.04 -1.31
C TYR A 113 -8.48 -5.23 -0.24
N MET A 114 -7.22 -5.41 -0.64
CA MET A 114 -6.07 -5.37 0.26
C MET A 114 -5.89 -3.98 0.85
N ASN A 115 -5.98 -2.92 0.02
CA ASN A 115 -5.77 -1.55 0.46
C ASN A 115 -6.96 -0.97 1.26
N LYS A 116 -8.20 -1.33 0.92
CA LYS A 116 -9.39 -0.92 1.68
C LYS A 116 -9.36 -1.44 3.12
N ARG A 117 -8.66 -2.55 3.35
CA ARG A 117 -8.42 -3.15 4.67
C ARG A 117 -7.04 -2.82 5.22
N GLN A 118 -6.36 -1.80 4.67
CA GLN A 118 -5.00 -1.41 5.05
C GLN A 118 -4.89 -1.46 6.56
N SER A 119 -4.15 -2.46 7.01
CA SER A 119 -3.89 -2.62 8.41
C SER A 119 -2.76 -1.67 8.72
N MET A 120 -3.16 -0.48 9.15
CA MET A 120 -2.25 0.43 9.79
C MET A 120 -1.98 -0.16 11.17
N GLU A 121 -0.83 -0.81 11.30
CA GLU A 121 -0.38 -1.33 12.60
C GLU A 121 0.53 -0.28 13.23
N HIS A 122 0.32 0.01 14.51
CA HIS A 122 1.19 0.91 15.27
C HIS A 122 2.00 0.10 16.27
N VAL A 123 3.32 0.30 16.25
CA VAL A 123 4.26 -0.34 17.17
C VAL A 123 5.02 0.74 17.91
N THR A 124 4.96 0.73 19.23
CA THR A 124 5.84 1.56 20.07
C THR A 124 6.85 0.65 20.73
N THR A 125 8.14 0.98 20.60
CA THR A 125 9.25 0.13 21.05
C THR A 125 10.39 0.98 21.61
N SER A 126 11.31 0.34 22.34
CA SER A 126 12.61 0.92 22.65
C SER A 126 13.65 0.60 21.56
N PRO A 127 14.79 1.31 21.52
CA PRO A 127 15.89 1.03 20.59
C PRO A 127 16.49 -0.37 20.75
N GLU A 128 16.37 -1.00 21.91
CA GLU A 128 16.93 -2.34 22.17
C GLU A 128 15.98 -3.47 21.74
N LEU A 129 14.66 -3.21 21.73
CA LEU A 129 13.63 -4.24 21.54
C LEU A 129 12.92 -4.19 20.19
N TRP A 130 13.19 -3.18 19.35
CA TRP A 130 12.42 -2.96 18.11
C TRP A 130 12.37 -4.18 17.20
N LYS A 131 13.45 -4.97 17.12
CA LYS A 131 13.50 -6.16 16.27
C LYS A 131 12.56 -7.25 16.77
N GLN A 132 12.49 -7.43 18.08
CA GLN A 132 11.61 -8.40 18.72
C GLN A 132 10.14 -7.97 18.57
N ASP A 133 9.87 -6.67 18.72
CA ASP A 133 8.51 -6.12 18.69
C ASP A 133 7.95 -6.03 17.26
N LEU A 134 8.80 -5.68 16.29
CA LEU A 134 8.39 -5.45 14.91
C LEU A 134 8.20 -6.73 14.10
N ARG A 135 9.04 -7.75 14.32
CA ARG A 135 9.02 -8.99 13.53
C ARG A 135 7.66 -9.69 13.52
N PRO A 136 6.95 -9.85 14.66
CA PRO A 136 5.58 -10.38 14.66
C PRO A 136 4.61 -9.55 13.83
N VAL A 137 4.74 -8.22 13.84
CA VAL A 137 3.84 -7.31 13.09
C VAL A 137 4.08 -7.43 11.59
N VAL A 138 5.35 -7.45 11.17
CA VAL A 138 5.73 -7.71 9.78
C VAL A 138 5.18 -9.06 9.32
N ASN A 139 5.40 -10.13 10.09
CA ASN A 139 4.88 -11.46 9.76
C ASN A 139 3.36 -11.47 9.63
N ARG A 140 2.62 -10.83 10.54
CA ARG A 140 1.16 -10.71 10.45
C ARG A 140 0.72 -9.98 9.18
N ILE A 141 1.42 -8.94 8.75
CA ILE A 141 1.10 -8.20 7.52
C ILE A 141 1.40 -9.05 6.28
N VAL A 142 2.53 -9.74 6.24
CA VAL A 142 2.89 -10.64 5.13
C VAL A 142 1.91 -11.80 5.01
N GLU A 143 1.49 -12.39 6.13
CA GLU A 143 0.49 -13.46 6.15
C GLU A 143 -0.87 -13.03 5.56
N LYS A 144 -1.25 -11.75 5.63
CA LYS A 144 -2.53 -11.26 5.08
C LYS A 144 -2.62 -11.51 3.57
N SER A 145 -1.52 -11.35 2.83
CA SER A 145 -1.46 -11.66 1.39
C SER A 145 -1.74 -13.13 1.12
N SER A 146 -1.12 -14.03 1.90
CA SER A 146 -1.28 -15.48 1.74
C SER A 146 -2.69 -15.99 2.06
N LYS A 147 -3.36 -15.32 3.01
CA LYS A 147 -4.71 -15.66 3.47
C LYS A 147 -5.80 -14.89 2.73
N PHE A 148 -5.42 -14.00 1.80
CA PHE A 148 -6.38 -13.16 1.10
C PHE A 148 -7.33 -14.00 0.27
N LYS A 149 -8.63 -13.72 0.42
CA LYS A 149 -9.70 -14.26 -0.41
C LYS A 149 -10.55 -13.11 -0.89
N LEU A 150 -10.91 -13.16 -2.18
CA LEU A 150 -11.89 -12.23 -2.74
C LEU A 150 -13.23 -12.38 -1.99
N PRO A 151 -13.94 -11.28 -1.70
CA PRO A 151 -15.28 -11.34 -1.12
C PRO A 151 -16.23 -12.22 -1.93
N GLU A 152 -17.04 -13.04 -1.26
CA GLU A 152 -18.00 -13.94 -1.92
C GLU A 152 -19.06 -13.18 -2.74
N GLU A 153 -19.41 -11.95 -2.32
CA GLU A 153 -20.29 -11.05 -3.07
C GLU A 153 -19.77 -10.78 -4.50
N LEU A 154 -18.45 -10.64 -4.67
CA LEU A 154 -17.84 -10.44 -5.99
C LEU A 154 -17.97 -11.68 -6.86
N LYS A 155 -17.66 -12.85 -6.30
CA LYS A 155 -17.75 -14.12 -7.02
C LYS A 155 -19.17 -14.41 -7.46
N ARG A 156 -20.15 -14.10 -6.60
CA ARG A 156 -21.58 -14.25 -6.92
C ARG A 156 -22.02 -13.33 -8.06
N ARG A 157 -21.53 -12.09 -8.11
CA ARG A 157 -21.91 -11.11 -9.13
C ARG A 157 -21.08 -11.17 -10.40
N ALA A 158 -19.94 -11.86 -10.37
CA ALA A 158 -19.04 -12.04 -11.50
C ALA A 158 -18.51 -13.48 -11.52
N ALA A 159 -19.23 -14.37 -12.18
CA ALA A 159 -18.94 -15.80 -12.17
C ALA A 159 -17.53 -16.13 -12.67
N TRP A 160 -16.99 -15.34 -13.61
CA TRP A 160 -15.63 -15.52 -14.14
C TRP A 160 -14.54 -15.33 -13.06
N LEU A 161 -14.83 -14.64 -11.95
CA LEU A 161 -13.91 -14.54 -10.81
C LEU A 161 -13.71 -15.85 -10.04
N SER A 162 -14.54 -16.86 -10.34
CA SER A 162 -14.42 -18.21 -9.76
C SER A 162 -13.71 -19.19 -10.69
N GLY A 163 -13.14 -18.72 -11.81
CA GLY A 163 -12.38 -19.56 -12.74
C GLY A 163 -10.96 -19.85 -12.26
N GLY A 164 -10.39 -20.98 -12.70
CA GLY A 164 -9.04 -21.40 -12.31
C GLY A 164 -7.89 -20.48 -12.78
N ASP A 165 -8.16 -19.62 -13.76
CA ASP A 165 -7.25 -18.55 -14.19
C ASP A 165 -7.10 -17.46 -13.12
N VAL A 166 -8.16 -17.16 -12.38
CA VAL A 166 -8.14 -16.19 -11.26
C VAL A 166 -7.37 -16.76 -10.07
N ASP A 167 -7.50 -18.06 -9.80
CA ASP A 167 -6.69 -18.73 -8.77
C ASP A 167 -5.20 -18.71 -9.13
N SER A 168 -4.88 -18.96 -10.40
CA SER A 168 -3.50 -18.87 -10.92
C SER A 168 -2.93 -17.47 -10.78
N ALA A 169 -3.72 -16.44 -11.13
CA ALA A 169 -3.34 -15.04 -10.95
C ALA A 169 -3.10 -14.70 -9.47
N ASN A 170 -3.99 -15.15 -8.57
CA ASN A 170 -3.83 -14.94 -7.13
C ASN A 170 -2.58 -15.62 -6.56
N LYS A 171 -2.24 -16.83 -7.03
CA LYS A 171 -1.01 -17.53 -6.63
C LYS A 171 0.23 -16.74 -7.04
N ILE A 172 0.28 -16.23 -8.27
CA ILE A 172 1.39 -15.38 -8.74
C ILE A 172 1.49 -14.11 -7.90
N LEU A 173 0.39 -13.38 -7.76
CA LEU A 173 0.35 -12.13 -6.99
C LEU A 173 0.82 -12.36 -5.55
N THR A 174 0.36 -13.43 -4.91
CA THR A 174 0.78 -13.80 -3.56
C THR A 174 2.28 -14.10 -3.49
N SER A 175 2.83 -14.85 -4.46
CA SER A 175 4.27 -15.18 -4.48
C SER A 175 5.13 -13.92 -4.63
N VAL A 176 4.77 -13.05 -5.58
CA VAL A 176 5.47 -11.78 -5.84
C VAL A 176 5.42 -10.87 -4.61
N GLU A 177 4.24 -10.73 -4.00
CA GLU A 177 4.06 -9.94 -2.78
C GLU A 177 4.88 -10.47 -1.60
N GLN A 178 4.93 -11.80 -1.41
CA GLN A 178 5.74 -12.43 -0.37
C GLN A 178 7.23 -12.23 -0.59
N GLU A 179 7.68 -12.35 -1.84
CA GLU A 179 9.07 -12.07 -2.20
C GLU A 179 9.42 -10.62 -1.89
N GLU A 180 8.65 -9.67 -2.43
CA GLU A 180 8.88 -8.25 -2.20
C GLU A 180 8.89 -7.92 -0.69
N ALA A 181 8.00 -8.52 0.10
CA ALA A 181 8.00 -8.33 1.54
C ALA A 181 9.24 -8.90 2.22
N LYS A 182 9.73 -10.09 1.83
CA LYS A 182 11.00 -10.65 2.33
C LYS A 182 12.16 -9.70 2.03
N LEU A 183 12.18 -9.11 0.84
CA LEU A 183 13.21 -8.15 0.44
C LEU A 183 13.17 -6.89 1.30
N ARG A 184 12.00 -6.24 1.40
CA ARG A 184 11.84 -5.03 2.22
C ARG A 184 12.19 -5.28 3.68
N THR A 185 11.80 -6.44 4.21
CA THR A 185 12.12 -6.83 5.60
C THR A 185 13.62 -6.96 5.83
N ALA A 186 14.39 -7.35 4.82
CA ALA A 186 15.84 -7.44 4.97
C ALA A 186 16.52 -6.06 4.99
N TYR A 187 16.02 -5.08 4.24
CA TYR A 187 16.49 -3.70 4.38
C TYR A 187 16.23 -3.15 5.77
N LEU A 188 15.10 -3.48 6.41
CA LEU A 188 14.77 -3.01 7.76
C LEU A 188 15.90 -3.27 8.75
N ASP A 189 16.53 -4.45 8.72
CA ASP A 189 17.62 -4.78 9.63
C ASP A 189 18.79 -3.78 9.56
N VAL A 190 19.10 -3.28 8.36
CA VAL A 190 20.16 -2.28 8.16
C VAL A 190 19.63 -0.88 8.50
N GLU A 191 18.41 -0.56 8.07
CA GLU A 191 17.79 0.74 8.31
C GLU A 191 17.67 1.06 9.81
N PHE A 192 17.22 0.10 10.62
CA PHE A 192 17.08 0.28 12.04
C PHE A 192 18.41 0.36 12.80
N ARG A 193 19.48 -0.32 12.36
CA ARG A 193 20.82 -0.09 12.94
C ARG A 193 21.26 1.36 12.78
N ARG A 194 20.96 1.97 11.62
CA ARG A 194 21.24 3.40 11.40
C ARG A 194 20.36 4.28 12.28
N ILE A 195 19.08 3.93 12.46
CA ILE A 195 18.20 4.66 13.38
C ILE A 195 18.73 4.57 14.82
N ASP A 196 19.18 3.39 15.25
CA ASP A 196 19.77 3.22 16.58
C ASP A 196 21.04 4.08 16.77
N GLN A 197 21.94 4.11 15.79
CA GLN A 197 23.08 5.01 15.81
C GLN A 197 22.68 6.48 15.86
N TYR A 198 21.69 6.88 15.07
CA TYR A 198 21.15 8.24 15.08
C TYR A 198 20.64 8.60 16.49
N VAL A 199 19.83 7.72 17.07
CA VAL A 199 19.23 7.85 18.40
C VAL A 199 20.30 7.90 19.50
N ASN A 200 21.40 7.16 19.35
CA ASN A 200 22.52 7.15 20.30
C ASN A 200 23.45 8.37 20.17
N ILE A 201 23.68 8.88 18.96
CA ILE A 201 24.50 10.09 18.73
C ILE A 201 23.77 11.32 19.26
N VAL A 202 22.46 11.40 19.00
CA VAL A 202 21.63 12.52 19.42
C VAL A 202 20.99 12.16 20.76
N GLY A 203 21.79 12.15 21.83
CA GLY A 203 21.41 11.67 23.18
C GLY A 203 20.22 12.38 23.85
N ASN A 204 19.67 13.43 23.23
CA ASN A 204 18.45 14.14 23.65
C ASN A 204 17.22 13.79 22.79
N THR A 205 17.29 12.80 21.90
CA THR A 205 16.18 12.42 21.02
C THR A 205 15.06 11.76 21.81
N GLN A 206 13.88 12.40 21.84
CA GLN A 206 12.73 11.88 22.57
C GLN A 206 12.09 10.68 21.85
N ALA A 207 11.94 10.77 20.52
CA ALA A 207 11.34 9.71 19.71
C ALA A 207 11.78 9.78 18.25
N VAL A 208 11.87 8.63 17.60
CA VAL A 208 12.00 8.51 16.14
C VAL A 208 10.78 7.77 15.60
N THR A 209 10.15 8.32 14.55
CA THR A 209 9.01 7.69 13.89
C THR A 209 9.42 7.15 12.53
N HIS A 210 9.16 5.89 12.27
CA HIS A 210 9.46 5.24 11.01
C HIS A 210 8.20 4.58 10.45
N THR A 211 7.87 4.89 9.21
CA THR A 211 6.73 4.33 8.51
C THR A 211 7.22 3.32 7.48
N ILE A 212 7.01 2.04 7.76
CA ILE A 212 7.35 0.95 6.87
C ILE A 212 6.16 0.72 5.95
N THR A 213 6.39 0.76 4.65
CA THR A 213 5.37 0.50 3.63
C THR A 213 5.69 -0.85 3.01
N LEU A 214 4.82 -1.84 3.23
CA LEU A 214 4.86 -3.13 2.55
C LEU A 214 3.72 -3.20 1.51
N PRO A 215 3.80 -4.08 0.49
CA PRO A 215 2.69 -4.27 -0.44
C PRO A 215 1.35 -4.59 0.24
N GLN A 216 1.41 -5.24 1.40
CA GLN A 216 0.25 -5.72 2.14
C GLN A 216 -0.25 -4.76 3.23
N GLY A 217 0.45 -3.65 3.49
CA GLY A 217 0.05 -2.70 4.54
C GLY A 217 1.19 -1.81 5.04
N THR A 218 0.86 -0.95 5.99
CA THR A 218 1.76 0.06 6.53
C THR A 218 1.95 -0.15 8.02
N ILE A 219 3.20 -0.07 8.49
CA ILE A 219 3.53 -0.14 9.92
C ILE A 219 4.08 1.21 10.34
N HIS A 220 3.45 1.84 11.33
CA HIS A 220 4.01 2.99 12.02
C HIS A 220 4.76 2.54 13.24
N VAL A 221 6.08 2.75 13.24
CA VAL A 221 6.97 2.40 14.34
C VAL A 221 7.39 3.68 15.03
N THR A 222 7.12 3.77 16.33
CA THR A 222 7.62 4.86 17.19
C THR A 222 8.66 4.27 18.14
N ILE A 223 9.91 4.67 17.97
CA ILE A 223 11.02 4.27 18.83
C ILE A 223 11.20 5.37 19.88
N GLN A 224 11.01 5.05 21.16
CA GLN A 224 11.15 6.00 22.27
C GLN A 224 12.35 5.63 23.15
N GLN A 225 13.21 6.59 23.44
CA GLN A 225 14.23 6.42 24.47
C GLN A 225 13.62 6.60 25.86
N LYS A 226 13.97 5.72 26.81
CA LYS A 226 13.72 5.98 28.23
C LYS A 226 14.54 7.21 28.62
N LYS A 227 13.90 8.23 29.19
CA LYS A 227 14.59 9.41 29.75
C LYS A 227 15.68 8.92 30.70
N LYS A 228 16.95 9.08 30.34
CA LYS A 228 18.06 8.80 31.25
C LYS A 228 17.97 9.78 32.42
N PRO A 229 18.02 9.32 33.70
CA PRO A 229 18.05 10.23 34.83
C PRO A 229 19.30 11.12 34.75
N PHE A 230 19.08 12.42 34.95
CA PHE A 230 20.03 13.53 34.72
C PHE A 230 21.41 13.34 35.39
N ILE A 231 21.47 12.54 36.47
CA ILE A 231 22.68 12.31 37.27
C ILE A 231 23.82 11.65 36.45
N ASN A 232 23.49 10.84 35.43
CA ASN A 232 24.51 10.23 34.57
C ASN A 232 25.10 11.18 33.52
N ILE A 233 24.44 12.30 33.23
CA ILE A 233 24.88 13.26 32.21
C ILE A 233 25.88 14.27 32.78
N VAL A 234 25.79 14.57 34.08
CA VAL A 234 26.66 15.56 34.75
C VAL A 234 27.96 14.96 35.28
N PHE A 235 28.00 13.68 35.63
CA PHE A 235 29.19 13.03 36.22
C PHE A 235 29.82 11.92 35.36
N GLY A 236 29.19 11.53 34.25
CA GLY A 236 29.72 10.52 33.33
C GLY A 236 30.55 11.15 32.22
N GLY A 237 31.86 11.35 32.46
CA GLY A 237 32.85 11.71 31.44
C GLY A 237 33.07 10.59 30.42
N GLY A 238 32.03 10.28 29.64
CA GLY A 238 32.09 9.32 28.54
C GLY A 238 32.99 9.87 27.45
N LYS A 239 34.22 9.35 27.37
CA LYS A 239 35.11 9.56 26.22
C LYS A 239 34.34 9.20 24.95
N MET A 240 34.01 10.22 24.16
CA MET A 240 33.42 10.06 22.84
C MET A 240 34.47 9.33 21.98
N ASN A 241 34.20 8.06 21.66
CA ASN A 241 35.13 7.23 20.90
C ASN A 241 35.21 7.79 19.47
N LYS A 242 36.38 8.29 19.06
CA LYS A 242 36.58 9.04 17.80
C LYS A 242 36.54 8.18 16.53
N ASP A 243 36.31 6.87 16.66
CA ASP A 243 36.43 5.91 15.55
C ASP A 243 35.16 5.70 14.71
N SER A 244 34.04 6.32 15.03
CA SER A 244 32.78 6.14 14.27
C SER A 244 32.63 7.17 13.14
N ARG A 245 33.34 6.99 12.01
CA ARG A 245 33.17 7.83 10.80
C ARG A 245 32.26 7.27 9.71
N GLU A 246 31.81 6.02 9.82
CA GLU A 246 30.80 5.47 8.92
C GLU A 246 29.66 4.84 9.72
N LEU A 247 28.42 5.23 9.39
CA LEU A 247 27.21 4.71 10.02
C LEU A 247 27.05 3.20 9.71
N VAL A 248 27.51 2.73 8.56
CA VAL A 248 27.71 1.31 8.28
C VAL A 248 28.83 1.22 7.24
N PRO A 249 29.88 0.40 7.44
CA PRO A 249 30.89 0.18 6.41
C PRO A 249 30.23 -0.30 5.11
N LYS A 250 30.59 0.32 3.99
CA LYS A 250 30.02 0.00 2.67
C LYS A 250 30.09 -1.49 2.35
N GLU A 251 31.14 -2.17 2.79
CA GLU A 251 31.37 -3.61 2.61
C GLU A 251 30.39 -4.49 3.38
N GLU A 252 29.93 -4.08 4.59
CA GLU A 252 28.90 -4.82 5.32
C GLU A 252 27.53 -4.68 4.65
N MET A 253 27.23 -3.49 4.09
CA MET A 253 26.03 -3.28 3.28
C MET A 253 26.06 -4.12 2.01
N GLU A 254 27.16 -4.11 1.27
CA GLU A 254 27.32 -4.91 0.05
C GLU A 254 27.23 -6.41 0.35
N ARG A 255 27.80 -6.90 1.45
CA ARG A 255 27.67 -8.31 1.86
C ARG A 255 26.24 -8.70 2.24
N ALA A 256 25.49 -7.82 2.91
CA ALA A 256 24.09 -8.07 3.24
C ALA A 256 23.22 -8.15 1.97
N LEU A 257 23.48 -7.26 1.00
CA LEU A 257 22.76 -7.21 -0.28
C LEU A 257 23.15 -8.39 -1.22
N VAL A 258 24.44 -8.74 -1.28
CA VAL A 258 24.96 -9.82 -2.15
C VAL A 258 24.54 -11.21 -1.67
N LYS A 259 24.50 -11.49 -0.36
CA LYS A 259 23.96 -12.78 0.15
C LYS A 259 22.50 -13.01 -0.26
N GLN A 260 21.75 -11.94 -0.46
CA GLN A 260 20.35 -12.00 -0.89
C GLN A 260 20.13 -12.05 -2.39
N GLN A 261 21.19 -11.93 -3.22
CA GLN A 261 21.11 -12.09 -4.68
C GLN A 261 21.08 -13.56 -5.14
N SER A 262 21.15 -14.52 -4.22
CA SER A 262 20.86 -15.94 -4.49
C SER A 262 19.33 -16.16 -4.70
N ARG A 263 18.76 -15.44 -5.68
CA ARG A 263 17.34 -15.44 -6.06
C ARG A 263 17.15 -16.21 -7.36
N GLY A 264 16.81 -17.49 -7.24
CA GLY A 264 16.51 -18.36 -8.38
C GLY A 264 15.22 -19.16 -8.26
N GLU A 265 14.64 -19.33 -7.07
CA GLU A 265 13.60 -20.36 -6.86
C GLU A 265 12.15 -19.84 -6.90
N LEU A 266 11.97 -18.53 -7.05
CA LEU A 266 10.77 -17.83 -6.60
C LEU A 266 9.49 -18.09 -7.37
N LEU A 267 9.58 -18.81 -8.49
CA LEU A 267 8.43 -19.15 -9.31
C LEU A 267 8.51 -20.60 -9.78
N ASN A 268 8.98 -21.51 -8.92
CA ASN A 268 8.72 -22.96 -9.03
C ASN A 268 7.23 -23.26 -8.71
N LEU A 269 6.32 -22.47 -9.26
CA LEU A 269 4.91 -22.81 -9.27
C LEU A 269 4.79 -24.01 -10.21
N SER A 270 4.41 -25.18 -9.68
CA SER A 270 4.07 -26.30 -10.54
C SER A 270 2.78 -25.93 -11.29
N PHE A 271 2.82 -26.06 -12.62
CA PHE A 271 1.74 -25.67 -13.53
C PHE A 271 1.09 -26.90 -14.14
N ASP A 272 1.06 -27.99 -13.38
CA ASP A 272 0.75 -29.33 -13.89
C ASP A 272 -0.69 -29.42 -14.43
N ASP A 273 -1.59 -28.59 -13.90
CA ASP A 273 -3.02 -28.55 -14.28
C ASP A 273 -3.34 -27.63 -15.48
N LEU A 274 -2.35 -26.92 -16.06
CA LEU A 274 -2.58 -25.94 -17.12
C LEU A 274 -2.28 -26.49 -18.52
N ASN A 275 -3.03 -26.05 -19.53
CA ASN A 275 -2.68 -26.35 -20.92
C ASN A 275 -1.45 -25.55 -21.38
N GLU A 276 -0.77 -25.98 -22.45
CA GLU A 276 0.48 -25.34 -22.92
C GLU A 276 0.34 -23.86 -23.27
N LYS A 277 -0.82 -23.45 -23.81
CA LYS A 277 -1.07 -22.03 -24.11
C LYS A 277 -1.17 -21.19 -22.82
N GLN A 278 -1.86 -21.72 -21.80
CA GLN A 278 -1.96 -21.10 -20.48
C GLN A 278 -0.60 -21.06 -19.78
N LYS A 279 0.19 -22.14 -19.85
CA LYS A 279 1.55 -22.19 -19.30
C LYS A 279 2.45 -21.11 -19.90
N ASN A 280 2.43 -20.95 -21.23
CA ASN A 280 3.26 -19.95 -21.90
C ASN A 280 2.87 -18.51 -21.53
N ALA A 281 1.57 -18.19 -21.54
CA ALA A 281 1.10 -16.87 -21.10
C ALA A 281 1.42 -16.62 -19.61
N LEU A 282 1.37 -17.65 -18.79
CA LEU A 282 1.71 -17.56 -17.37
C LEU A 282 3.21 -17.37 -17.14
N ARG A 283 4.06 -18.06 -17.90
CA ARG A 283 5.52 -17.84 -17.90
C ARG A 283 5.88 -16.41 -18.27
N GLU A 284 5.24 -15.85 -19.30
CA GLU A 284 5.42 -14.45 -19.67
C GLU A 284 5.04 -13.52 -18.50
N ARG A 285 3.93 -13.82 -17.80
CA ARG A 285 3.51 -13.03 -16.62
C ARG A 285 4.51 -13.11 -15.47
N VAL A 286 4.97 -14.32 -15.18
CA VAL A 286 6.00 -14.61 -14.18
C VAL A 286 7.26 -13.80 -14.48
N LEU A 287 7.71 -13.78 -15.74
CA LEU A 287 8.87 -12.99 -16.18
C LEU A 287 8.64 -11.48 -16.03
N ASN A 288 7.46 -11.00 -16.42
CA ASN A 288 7.12 -9.57 -16.29
C ASN A 288 7.04 -9.13 -14.82
N GLU A 289 6.45 -9.92 -13.93
CA GLU A 289 6.42 -9.59 -12.50
C GLU A 289 7.79 -9.70 -11.84
N ARG A 290 8.63 -10.65 -12.29
CA ARG A 290 10.04 -10.69 -11.88
C ARG A 290 10.77 -9.41 -12.30
N LEU A 291 10.61 -8.97 -13.54
CA LEU A 291 11.21 -7.72 -14.02
C LEU A 291 10.73 -6.52 -13.19
N ASN A 292 9.43 -6.44 -12.89
CA ASN A 292 8.88 -5.40 -12.02
C ASN A 292 9.50 -5.45 -10.62
N LEU A 293 9.71 -6.65 -10.07
CA LEU A 293 10.34 -6.85 -8.77
C LEU A 293 11.82 -6.42 -8.80
N GLU A 294 12.56 -6.74 -9.86
CA GLU A 294 13.93 -6.27 -10.08
C GLU A 294 14.01 -4.74 -10.18
N ILE A 295 13.06 -4.11 -10.88
CA ILE A 295 12.93 -2.65 -10.94
C ILE A 295 12.62 -2.08 -9.54
N SER A 296 11.69 -2.70 -8.80
CA SER A 296 11.34 -2.31 -7.43
C SER A 296 12.57 -2.39 -6.51
N HIS A 297 13.35 -3.47 -6.65
CA HIS A 297 14.59 -3.69 -5.91
C HIS A 297 15.65 -2.62 -6.23
N HIS A 298 15.92 -2.36 -7.50
CA HIS A 298 16.88 -1.33 -7.90
C HIS A 298 16.47 0.06 -7.38
N LYS A 299 15.17 0.38 -7.38
CA LYS A 299 14.64 1.61 -6.77
C LYS A 299 14.84 1.62 -5.26
N ALA A 300 14.64 0.49 -4.58
CA ALA A 300 14.88 0.35 -3.15
C ALA A 300 16.36 0.60 -2.82
N ASP A 301 17.29 0.05 -3.59
CA ASP A 301 18.73 0.28 -3.45
C ASP A 301 19.09 1.77 -3.58
N GLN A 302 18.54 2.44 -4.61
CA GLN A 302 18.74 3.88 -4.81
C GLN A 302 18.22 4.71 -3.63
N ARG A 303 17.00 4.43 -3.16
CA ARG A 303 16.40 5.10 -1.98
C ARG A 303 17.22 4.85 -0.72
N PHE A 304 17.69 3.62 -0.54
CA PHE A 304 18.53 3.26 0.59
C PHE A 304 19.86 4.03 0.58
N ALA A 305 20.53 4.13 -0.57
CA ALA A 305 21.77 4.89 -0.72
C ALA A 305 21.56 6.40 -0.50
N ASN A 306 20.49 6.97 -1.08
CA ASN A 306 20.13 8.38 -0.90
C ASN A 306 19.81 8.70 0.56
N SER A 307 18.92 7.93 1.20
CA SER A 307 18.57 8.12 2.60
C SER A 307 19.77 7.97 3.54
N THR A 308 20.71 7.07 3.25
CA THR A 308 21.96 6.96 4.03
C THR A 308 22.72 8.28 4.05
N ARG A 309 22.91 8.87 2.86
CA ARG A 309 23.64 10.14 2.70
C ARG A 309 22.93 11.28 3.42
N ASP A 310 21.62 11.37 3.23
CA ASP A 310 20.81 12.45 3.77
C ASP A 310 20.72 12.38 5.31
N MET A 311 20.55 11.17 5.87
CA MET A 311 20.59 10.96 7.33
C MET A 311 21.95 11.33 7.91
N ALA A 312 23.05 10.96 7.24
CA ALA A 312 24.40 11.34 7.68
C ALA A 312 24.60 12.86 7.70
N ASN A 313 24.07 13.58 6.70
CA ASN A 313 24.12 15.04 6.66
C ASN A 313 23.30 15.67 7.79
N THR A 314 22.11 15.14 8.08
CA THR A 314 21.32 15.63 9.22
C THR A 314 22.00 15.37 10.56
N ILE A 315 22.66 14.22 10.75
CA ILE A 315 23.45 13.97 11.97
C ILE A 315 24.54 15.04 12.13
N LYS A 316 25.25 15.38 11.05
CA LYS A 316 26.27 16.44 11.08
C LYS A 316 25.66 17.80 11.45
N ALA A 317 24.50 18.14 10.89
CA ALA A 317 23.79 19.38 11.20
C ALA A 317 23.32 19.44 12.66
N VAL A 318 22.77 18.34 13.18
CA VAL A 318 22.35 18.23 14.59
C VAL A 318 23.56 18.39 15.51
N ASN A 319 24.67 17.71 15.22
CA ASN A 319 25.90 17.83 16.02
C ASN A 319 26.47 19.24 16.00
N ALA A 320 26.45 19.93 14.86
CA ALA A 320 26.87 21.32 14.76
C ALA A 320 25.97 22.25 15.59
N LEU A 321 24.65 22.02 15.58
CA LEU A 321 23.70 22.78 16.39
C LEU A 321 23.86 22.51 17.89
N GLU A 322 24.10 21.25 18.28
CA GLU A 322 24.41 20.89 19.67
C GLU A 322 25.68 21.58 20.20
N GLN A 323 26.71 21.71 19.35
CA GLN A 323 27.96 22.39 19.71
C GLN A 323 27.81 23.91 19.74
N ALA A 324 27.03 24.48 18.81
CA ALA A 324 26.89 25.93 18.67
C ALA A 324 25.84 26.55 19.60
N SER A 325 24.79 25.81 19.99
CA SER A 325 23.61 26.36 20.64
C SER A 325 23.34 25.78 22.03
N LYS A 326 23.23 26.67 23.02
CA LYS A 326 22.65 26.38 24.35
C LYS A 326 21.12 26.54 24.36
N SER A 327 20.48 26.84 23.24
CA SER A 327 19.05 27.09 23.14
C SER A 327 18.26 25.85 22.74
N ASP A 328 16.95 25.88 23.00
CA ASP A 328 16.00 24.87 22.54
C ASP A 328 15.97 24.83 21.01
N TYR A 329 15.81 23.63 20.44
CA TYR A 329 15.64 23.47 19.01
C TYR A 329 14.82 22.23 18.68
N GLU A 330 14.17 22.27 17.51
CA GLU A 330 13.44 21.16 16.92
C GLU A 330 13.89 20.99 15.46
N ILE A 331 14.36 19.80 15.10
CA ILE A 331 14.75 19.44 13.74
C ILE A 331 13.83 18.33 13.26
N LYS A 332 13.14 18.58 12.15
CA LYS A 332 12.31 17.60 11.45
C LYS A 332 12.98 17.23 10.14
N SER A 333 13.10 15.95 9.87
CA SER A 333 13.63 15.45 8.60
C SER A 333 12.84 14.22 8.15
N SER A 334 12.54 14.15 6.86
CA SER A 334 11.82 13.03 6.24
C SER A 334 12.70 12.43 5.15
N TYR A 335 12.82 11.11 5.14
CA TYR A 335 13.63 10.37 4.17
C TYR A 335 12.81 9.26 3.53
N GLU A 336 12.94 9.11 2.22
CA GLU A 336 12.46 7.94 1.50
C GLU A 336 13.52 6.83 1.58
N THR A 337 13.16 5.71 2.19
CA THR A 337 14.02 4.55 2.47
C THR A 337 13.63 3.36 1.59
N ALA A 338 14.39 2.26 1.62
CA ALA A 338 14.04 1.07 0.84
C ALA A 338 12.73 0.46 1.29
N SER A 339 12.46 0.50 2.60
CA SER A 339 11.27 -0.11 3.20
C SER A 339 10.05 0.83 3.28
N GLY A 340 10.20 2.13 3.04
CA GLY A 340 9.14 3.11 3.26
C GLY A 340 9.67 4.52 3.48
N SER A 341 9.14 5.24 4.46
CA SER A 341 9.55 6.61 4.79
C SER A 341 9.93 6.74 6.27
N THR A 342 11.05 7.39 6.57
CA THR A 342 11.49 7.66 7.94
C THR A 342 11.30 9.12 8.28
N ASN A 343 10.55 9.43 9.34
CA ASN A 343 10.37 10.78 9.85
C ASN A 343 11.10 10.93 11.18
N ILE A 344 12.20 11.66 11.16
CA ILE A 344 13.00 11.91 12.35
C ILE A 344 12.63 13.27 12.92
N THR A 345 12.28 13.30 14.20
CA THR A 345 12.07 14.54 14.95
C THR A 345 13.04 14.57 16.12
N VAL A 346 14.02 15.45 16.06
CA VAL A 346 14.93 15.73 17.18
C VAL A 346 14.41 16.95 17.90
N LYS A 347 14.19 16.83 19.21
CA LYS A 347 13.78 17.96 20.05
C LYS A 347 14.70 18.05 21.25
N LYS A 348 15.47 19.13 21.33
CA LYS A 348 16.20 19.52 22.55
C LYS A 348 15.37 20.54 23.30
N ASN A 349 15.08 20.23 24.55
CA ASN A 349 14.45 21.15 25.49
C ASN A 349 15.40 21.31 26.68
N ASN A 350 16.17 22.39 26.66
CA ASN A 350 17.11 22.79 27.71
C ASN A 350 16.40 23.39 28.92
N ASN A 351 15.08 23.48 28.90
CA ASN A 351 14.30 23.99 30.01
C ASN A 351 14.29 23.00 31.18
N THR A 352 15.37 23.04 31.97
CA THR A 352 15.43 22.55 33.35
C THR A 352 14.80 23.63 34.25
N VAL A 353 13.57 24.03 33.97
CA VAL A 353 12.78 24.63 35.04
C VAL A 353 12.22 23.42 35.79
N ILE A 354 12.82 23.17 36.96
CA ILE A 354 12.10 22.55 38.07
C ILE A 354 10.89 23.46 38.30
N ILE A 355 9.82 23.17 37.58
CA ILE A 355 8.52 23.71 37.85
C ILE A 355 8.05 22.93 39.09
N VAL A 356 8.43 23.45 40.26
CA VAL A 356 7.53 23.42 41.42
C VAL A 356 6.34 24.31 41.03
N ILE A 357 5.46 23.80 40.17
CA ILE A 357 4.06 24.23 40.14
C ILE A 357 3.31 23.15 40.89
N ALA A 358 3.26 23.43 42.18
CA ALA A 358 2.27 22.97 43.12
C ALA A 358 0.86 22.86 42.50
N ILE A 359 0.16 21.77 42.81
CA ILE A 359 -1.15 21.77 43.50
C ILE A 359 -2.37 22.39 42.79
N VAL A 360 -2.26 23.12 41.66
CA VAL A 360 -3.43 23.81 41.09
C VAL A 360 -4.34 22.92 40.24
N ILE A 361 -3.83 21.84 39.64
CA ILE A 361 -4.68 20.91 38.84
C ILE A 361 -5.51 19.97 39.73
N GLY A 362 -5.06 19.69 40.96
CA GLY A 362 -5.82 18.89 41.93
C GLY A 362 -7.06 19.63 42.47
N ILE A 363 -7.01 20.96 42.61
CA ILE A 363 -8.12 21.74 43.17
C ILE A 363 -9.25 21.95 42.14
N ILE A 364 -8.91 22.11 40.86
CA ILE A 364 -9.92 22.29 39.80
C ILE A 364 -10.66 20.96 39.53
N ILE A 365 -9.97 19.82 39.59
CA ILE A 365 -10.61 18.49 39.47
C ILE A 365 -11.46 18.17 40.71
N PHE A 366 -11.04 18.58 41.91
CA PHE A 366 -11.83 18.37 43.14
C PHE A 366 -13.11 19.23 43.19
N PHE A 367 -13.11 20.43 42.59
CA PHE A 367 -14.32 21.26 42.50
C PHE A 367 -15.33 20.78 41.43
N PHE A 368 -14.89 20.06 40.40
CA PHE A 368 -15.78 19.49 39.39
C PHE A 368 -16.35 18.10 39.74
N LEU A 369 -15.80 17.42 40.75
CA LEU A 369 -16.27 16.10 41.21
C LEU A 369 -17.26 16.16 42.39
N LYS A 370 -17.67 17.35 42.84
CA LYS A 370 -18.54 17.52 44.00
C LYS A 370 -19.87 18.23 43.72
N ARG A 371 -20.39 18.11 42.49
CA ARG A 371 -21.73 18.62 42.14
C ARG A 371 -22.60 17.54 41.53
#